data_AF-A0A948MTH5-F1
#
_entry.id   AF-A0A948MTH5-F1
#
_cell.length_a   1.000
_cell.length_b   1.000
_cell.length_c   1.000
_cell.angle_alpha   90.00
_cell.angle_beta   90.00
_cell.angle_gamma   90.00
#
_symmetry.space_group_name_H-M   'P 1'
#
loop_
_entity.id
_entity.type
_entity.pdbx_description
1 polymer ?
#
loop_
_entity_poly.entity_id
_entity_poly.type
_entity_poly.pdbx_seq_one_letter_code
_entity_poly.pdbx_strand_id
1 'polypeptide(L)'
;MGRGRFVGDIQIQGLQEVAFLRSPIAHGHIRSLAKPQGQEAAVFFWSDMASAVTPIITRSTMPGYKLSSYHPLAHEKVRYVGEALAMCVAASRAEAEDLTEAVTFDIEELPAVTDSEAGKAADSALVHEEWGDNLCLVTNFDSGIDEVAKTAPVKVVREYRTARQCMHPMEGKG
;
A
#
# COMPACT_ATOMS: atom_id res chain seq x y z
N MET A 1 -4.08 -35.97 14.16
CA MET A 1 -3.38 -34.70 13.88
C MET A 1 -3.65 -34.31 12.43
N GLY A 2 -3.68 -33.03 12.06
CA GLY A 2 -3.99 -32.59 10.68
C GLY A 2 -5.48 -32.41 10.36
N ARG A 3 -6.33 -32.12 11.36
CA ARG A 3 -7.76 -31.81 11.17
C ARG A 3 -8.08 -30.31 11.31
N GLY A 4 -7.04 -29.47 11.43
CA GLY A 4 -7.22 -28.03 11.36
C GLY A 4 -7.74 -27.65 9.98
N ARG A 5 -8.59 -26.62 9.91
CA ARG A 5 -9.05 -26.05 8.65
C ARG A 5 -8.65 -24.58 8.63
N PHE A 6 -7.76 -24.26 7.72
CA PHE A 6 -7.24 -22.95 7.42
C PHE A 6 -8.01 -22.33 6.26
N VAL A 7 -7.78 -21.05 5.95
CA VAL A 7 -8.52 -20.36 4.89
C VAL A 7 -8.29 -21.05 3.53
N GLY A 8 -7.04 -21.43 3.26
CA GLY A 8 -6.66 -22.15 2.03
C GLY A 8 -7.25 -23.57 1.91
N ASP A 9 -7.76 -24.16 3.00
CA ASP A 9 -8.38 -25.48 2.97
C ASP A 9 -9.87 -25.43 2.60
N ILE A 10 -10.46 -24.24 2.49
CA ILE A 10 -11.89 -24.07 2.22
C ILE A 10 -12.17 -24.37 0.75
N GLN A 11 -13.04 -25.34 0.51
CA GLN A 11 -13.54 -25.71 -0.81
C GLN A 11 -15.06 -25.53 -0.83
N ILE A 12 -15.57 -24.79 -1.80
CA ILE A 12 -17.00 -24.55 -2.03
C ILE A 12 -17.34 -24.78 -3.50
N GLN A 13 -18.57 -25.22 -3.78
CA GLN A 13 -19.00 -25.43 -5.16
C GLN A 13 -18.98 -24.11 -5.93
N GLY A 14 -18.32 -24.10 -7.09
CA GLY A 14 -18.16 -22.89 -7.90
C GLY A 14 -17.16 -21.89 -7.35
N LEU A 15 -16.22 -22.31 -6.48
CA LEU A 15 -15.09 -21.49 -6.06
C LEU A 15 -14.39 -20.89 -7.28
N GLN A 16 -14.05 -19.60 -7.19
CA GLN A 16 -13.21 -18.91 -8.14
C GLN A 16 -11.94 -18.48 -7.41
N GLU A 17 -10.84 -18.47 -8.16
CA GLU A 17 -9.54 -18.04 -7.70
C GLU A 17 -9.30 -16.60 -8.13
N VAL A 18 -8.52 -15.88 -7.33
CA VAL A 18 -8.16 -14.49 -7.60
C VAL A 18 -6.64 -14.32 -7.63
N ALA A 19 -6.16 -13.64 -8.67
CA ALA A 19 -4.79 -13.18 -8.77
C ALA A 19 -4.78 -11.65 -8.94
N PHE A 20 -3.74 -11.00 -8.42
CA PHE A 20 -3.60 -9.56 -8.49
C PHE A 20 -2.39 -9.20 -9.35
N LEU A 21 -2.61 -8.41 -10.40
CA LEU A 21 -1.53 -7.70 -11.06
C LEU A 21 -1.03 -6.62 -10.11
N ARG A 22 0.28 -6.56 -9.87
CA ARG A 22 0.90 -5.61 -8.94
C ARG A 22 1.92 -4.72 -9.63
N SER A 23 1.99 -3.47 -9.22
CA SER A 23 2.94 -2.50 -9.75
C SER A 23 4.39 -2.95 -9.52
N PRO A 24 5.23 -2.97 -10.57
CA PRO A 24 6.68 -3.12 -10.40
C PRO A 24 7.35 -1.79 -10.04
N ILE A 25 6.64 -0.66 -10.17
CA ILE A 25 7.15 0.69 -9.96
C ILE A 25 6.79 1.21 -8.56
N ALA A 26 7.73 1.91 -7.93
CA ALA A 26 7.58 2.42 -6.57
C ALA A 26 6.72 3.69 -6.48
N HIS A 27 6.73 4.54 -7.50
CA HIS A 27 5.94 5.76 -7.55
C HIS A 27 5.71 6.14 -9.02
N GLY A 28 4.48 6.42 -9.43
CA GLY A 28 4.21 6.76 -10.82
C GLY A 28 2.75 7.03 -11.13
N HIS A 29 2.48 7.82 -12.16
CA HIS A 29 1.13 8.03 -12.67
C HIS A 29 0.71 6.90 -13.61
N ILE A 30 -0.46 6.34 -13.38
CA ILE A 30 -1.04 5.33 -14.27
C ILE A 30 -1.56 6.05 -15.51
N ARG A 31 -0.89 5.85 -16.65
CA ARG A 31 -1.27 6.45 -17.93
C ARG A 31 -2.33 5.64 -18.64
N SER A 32 -2.25 4.32 -18.56
CA SER A 32 -3.28 3.43 -19.11
C SER A 32 -3.31 2.07 -18.41
N LEU A 33 -4.49 1.47 -18.43
CA LEU A 33 -4.74 0.07 -18.08
C LEU A 33 -5.66 -0.51 -19.16
N ALA A 34 -5.33 -1.68 -19.69
CA ALA A 34 -6.15 -2.34 -20.70
C ALA A 34 -6.35 -3.82 -20.37
N LYS A 35 -7.63 -4.23 -20.42
CA LYS A 35 -8.03 -5.61 -20.23
C LYS A 35 -7.74 -6.42 -21.51
N PRO A 36 -7.36 -7.69 -21.39
CA PRO A 36 -7.20 -8.57 -22.54
C PRO A 36 -8.53 -8.75 -23.29
N GLN A 37 -8.47 -8.70 -24.62
CA GLN A 37 -9.64 -8.79 -25.48
C GLN A 37 -10.37 -10.13 -25.28
N GLY A 38 -11.70 -10.08 -25.12
CA GLY A 38 -12.55 -11.26 -24.91
C GLY A 38 -12.52 -11.82 -23.48
N GLN A 39 -11.78 -11.19 -22.56
CA GLN A 39 -11.64 -11.59 -21.16
C GLN A 39 -11.99 -10.44 -20.19
N GLU A 40 -12.66 -9.40 -20.69
CA GLU A 40 -12.93 -8.15 -19.96
C GLU A 40 -13.80 -8.37 -18.72
N ALA A 41 -14.64 -9.40 -18.72
CA ALA A 41 -15.50 -9.76 -17.60
C ALA A 41 -14.75 -10.43 -16.43
N ALA A 42 -13.54 -10.93 -16.66
CA ALA A 42 -12.71 -11.63 -15.68
C ALA A 42 -11.65 -10.73 -15.02
N VAL A 43 -11.46 -9.51 -15.55
CA VAL A 43 -10.45 -8.55 -15.07
C VAL A 43 -11.14 -7.30 -14.58
N PHE A 44 -10.75 -6.83 -13.39
CA PHE A 44 -11.30 -5.65 -12.75
C PHE A 44 -10.20 -4.65 -12.42
N PHE A 45 -10.39 -3.40 -12.82
CA PHE A 45 -9.66 -2.23 -12.34
C PHE A 45 -10.50 -1.46 -11.33
N TRP A 46 -9.91 -0.45 -10.68
CA TRP A 46 -10.65 0.40 -9.76
C TRP A 46 -11.92 1.00 -10.39
N SER A 47 -11.86 1.40 -11.66
CA SER A 47 -12.99 2.00 -12.39
C SER A 47 -14.22 1.07 -12.48
N ASP A 48 -14.04 -0.25 -12.44
CA ASP A 48 -15.14 -1.20 -12.49
C ASP A 48 -15.90 -1.32 -11.16
N MET A 49 -15.29 -0.87 -10.05
CA MET A 49 -15.83 -1.04 -8.70
C MET A 49 -16.07 0.28 -7.95
N ALA A 50 -15.61 1.41 -8.51
CA ALA A 50 -15.69 2.73 -7.87
C ALA A 50 -17.13 3.20 -7.51
N SER A 51 -18.15 2.62 -8.15
CA SER A 51 -19.56 2.91 -7.83
C SER A 51 -20.11 2.15 -6.63
N ALA A 52 -19.48 1.03 -6.26
CA ALA A 52 -19.94 0.11 -5.23
C ALA A 52 -18.99 0.00 -4.03
N VAL A 53 -17.73 0.40 -4.20
CA VAL A 53 -16.67 0.26 -3.21
C VAL A 53 -16.11 1.64 -2.88
N THR A 54 -15.95 1.93 -1.59
CA THR A 54 -15.29 3.15 -1.12
C THR A 54 -13.86 2.85 -0.68
N PRO A 55 -12.92 3.80 -0.84
CA PRO A 55 -11.57 3.63 -0.31
C PRO A 55 -11.57 3.47 1.20
N ILE A 56 -10.61 2.70 1.71
CA ILE A 56 -10.37 2.59 3.14
C ILE A 56 -9.77 3.91 3.61
N ILE A 57 -10.38 4.54 4.62
CA ILE A 57 -9.88 5.77 5.23
C ILE A 57 -9.57 5.49 6.69
N THR A 58 -8.30 5.60 7.08
CA THR A 58 -7.91 5.57 8.49
C THR A 58 -8.20 6.94 9.10
N ARG A 59 -9.07 6.99 10.11
CA ARG A 59 -9.41 8.23 10.82
C ARG A 59 -8.69 8.26 12.16
N SER A 60 -8.16 9.42 12.50
CA SER A 60 -7.61 9.72 13.83
C SER A 60 -8.16 11.05 14.34
N THR A 61 -8.36 11.14 15.65
CA THR A 61 -8.75 12.38 16.34
C THR A 61 -7.55 13.24 16.74
N MET A 62 -6.33 12.78 16.46
CA MET A 62 -5.12 13.55 16.77
C MET A 62 -5.06 14.84 15.95
N PRO A 63 -4.78 16.00 16.59
CA PRO A 63 -4.62 17.26 15.88
C PRO A 63 -3.54 17.15 14.80
N GLY A 64 -3.83 17.67 13.59
CA GLY A 64 -2.89 17.68 12.48
C GLY A 64 -2.77 16.36 11.71
N TYR A 65 -3.54 15.31 12.03
CA TYR A 65 -3.56 14.08 11.26
C TYR A 65 -4.14 14.31 9.85
N LYS A 66 -3.35 14.01 8.82
CA LYS A 66 -3.77 14.09 7.41
C LYS A 66 -4.39 12.76 6.97
N LEU A 67 -5.60 12.83 6.42
CA LEU A 67 -6.34 11.66 5.94
C LEU A 67 -5.80 11.23 4.57
N SER A 68 -5.57 9.92 4.39
CA SER A 68 -5.29 9.30 3.10
C SER A 68 -6.39 8.31 2.75
N SER A 69 -6.66 8.20 1.45
CA SER A 69 -7.56 7.19 0.88
C SER A 69 -6.75 6.01 0.37
N TYR A 70 -6.95 4.84 0.97
CA TYR A 70 -6.32 3.59 0.55
C TYR A 70 -7.30 2.80 -0.33
N HIS A 71 -7.08 2.88 -1.65
CA HIS A 71 -7.91 2.20 -2.63
C HIS A 71 -7.54 0.71 -2.70
N PRO A 72 -8.52 -0.21 -2.83
CA PRO A 72 -8.24 -1.64 -3.00
C PRO A 72 -7.39 -1.98 -4.23
N LEU A 73 -7.60 -1.22 -5.30
CA LEU A 73 -6.77 -1.20 -6.51
C LEU A 73 -6.30 0.23 -6.76
N ALA A 74 -5.09 0.39 -7.29
CA ALA A 74 -4.47 1.68 -7.51
C ALA A 74 -5.38 2.60 -8.35
N HIS A 75 -5.49 3.85 -7.91
CA HIS A 75 -6.28 4.88 -8.56
C HIS A 75 -5.37 6.05 -8.91
N GLU A 76 -5.32 6.38 -10.21
CA GLU A 76 -4.54 7.47 -10.84
C GLU A 76 -3.01 7.36 -10.73
N LYS A 77 -2.48 6.84 -9.63
CA LYS A 77 -1.06 6.65 -9.37
C LYS A 77 -0.79 5.43 -8.50
N VAL A 78 0.40 4.88 -8.65
CA VAL A 78 1.01 3.92 -7.73
C VAL A 78 1.94 4.64 -6.77
N ARG A 79 2.02 4.17 -5.53
CA ARG A 79 2.72 4.77 -4.38
C ARG A 79 3.72 3.82 -3.72
N TYR A 80 3.74 2.55 -4.13
CA TYR A 80 4.75 1.57 -3.70
C TYR A 80 4.80 0.35 -4.65
N VAL A 81 5.96 -0.32 -4.66
CA VAL A 81 6.12 -1.61 -5.35
C VAL A 81 5.20 -2.65 -4.71
N GLY A 82 4.40 -3.33 -5.53
CA GLY A 82 3.44 -4.32 -5.06
C GLY A 82 2.01 -3.78 -4.91
N GLU A 83 1.75 -2.48 -5.12
CA GLU A 83 0.39 -1.93 -5.13
C GLU A 83 -0.44 -2.60 -6.22
N ALA A 84 -1.66 -3.05 -5.90
CA ALA A 84 -2.47 -3.84 -6.82
C ALA A 84 -3.06 -2.94 -7.91
N LEU A 85 -2.82 -3.26 -9.18
CA LEU A 85 -3.36 -2.54 -10.34
C LEU A 85 -4.68 -3.14 -10.82
N ALA A 86 -4.76 -4.48 -10.80
CA ALA A 86 -5.90 -5.23 -11.30
C ALA A 86 -6.18 -6.45 -10.42
N MET A 87 -7.44 -6.86 -10.41
CA MET A 87 -7.92 -8.11 -9.84
C MET A 87 -8.41 -9.00 -10.98
N CYS A 88 -7.84 -10.19 -11.12
CA CYS A 88 -8.18 -11.16 -12.16
C CYS A 88 -8.81 -12.39 -11.50
N VAL A 89 -9.98 -12.80 -11.97
CA VAL A 89 -10.79 -13.87 -11.38
C VAL A 89 -11.01 -14.98 -12.40
N ALA A 90 -10.73 -16.23 -12.01
CA ALA A 90 -10.91 -17.39 -12.89
C ALA A 90 -11.31 -18.65 -12.11
N ALA A 91 -11.59 -19.75 -12.82
CA ALA A 91 -11.97 -21.01 -12.21
C ALA A 91 -10.79 -21.74 -11.53
N SER A 92 -9.56 -21.37 -11.89
CA SER A 92 -8.35 -21.91 -11.29
C SER A 92 -7.29 -20.84 -11.05
N ARG A 93 -6.36 -21.16 -10.15
CA ARG A 93 -5.27 -20.25 -9.76
C ARG A 93 -4.37 -19.91 -10.95
N ALA A 94 -4.04 -20.91 -11.76
CA ALA A 94 -3.20 -20.74 -12.95
C ALA A 94 -3.86 -19.82 -13.98
N GLU A 95 -5.15 -20.02 -14.28
CA GLU A 95 -5.88 -19.15 -15.23
C GLU A 95 -5.98 -17.70 -14.72
N ALA A 96 -6.15 -17.50 -13.41
CA ALA A 96 -6.16 -16.16 -12.82
C ALA A 96 -4.78 -15.49 -12.95
N GLU A 97 -3.69 -16.24 -12.80
CA GLU A 97 -2.31 -15.74 -12.98
C GLU A 97 -2.03 -15.41 -14.46
N ASP A 98 -2.41 -16.28 -15.39
CA ASP A 98 -2.30 -16.03 -16.84
C ASP A 98 -3.02 -14.74 -17.25
N LEU A 99 -4.20 -14.47 -16.66
CA LEU A 99 -4.92 -13.21 -16.87
C LEU A 99 -4.12 -11.99 -16.41
N THR A 100 -3.39 -12.08 -15.30
CA THR A 100 -2.57 -10.95 -14.82
C THR A 100 -1.44 -10.62 -15.79
N GLU A 101 -0.87 -11.64 -16.45
CA GLU A 101 0.18 -11.46 -17.46
C GLU A 101 -0.36 -10.88 -18.77
N ALA A 102 -1.64 -11.11 -19.07
CA ALA A 102 -2.30 -10.61 -20.27
C ALA A 102 -2.80 -9.15 -20.14
N VAL A 103 -2.91 -8.62 -18.92
CA VAL A 103 -3.24 -7.21 -18.69
C VAL A 103 -2.06 -6.34 -19.08
N THR A 104 -2.33 -5.30 -19.87
CA THR A 104 -1.32 -4.31 -20.26
C THR A 104 -1.53 -3.01 -19.50
N PHE A 105 -0.42 -2.34 -19.17
CA PHE A 105 -0.43 -1.10 -18.40
C PHE A 105 0.73 -0.20 -18.82
N ASP A 106 0.54 1.10 -18.61
CA ASP A 106 1.58 2.12 -18.76
C ASP A 106 1.61 2.99 -17.52
N ILE A 107 2.80 3.16 -16.95
CA ILE A 107 3.05 3.95 -15.75
C ILE A 107 4.18 4.92 -16.06
N GLU A 108 3.88 6.21 -15.97
CA GLU A 108 4.91 7.24 -15.96
C GLU A 108 5.54 7.28 -14.58
N GLU A 109 6.78 6.79 -14.49
CA GLU A 109 7.53 6.75 -13.25
C GLU A 109 7.83 8.15 -12.70
N LEU A 110 7.67 8.29 -11.39
CA LEU A 110 7.98 9.48 -10.62
C LEU A 110 9.12 9.17 -9.65
N PRO A 111 9.87 10.19 -9.18
CA PRO A 111 10.87 9.98 -8.15
C PRO A 111 10.24 9.35 -6.90
N ALA A 112 10.84 8.26 -6.43
CA ALA A 112 10.35 7.54 -5.25
C ALA A 112 11.02 8.04 -3.96
N VAL A 113 10.24 8.15 -2.89
CA VAL A 113 10.73 8.45 -1.54
C VAL A 113 11.03 7.14 -0.81
N THR A 114 12.31 6.82 -0.64
CA THR A 114 12.77 5.55 -0.04
C THR A 114 13.28 5.69 1.39
N ASP A 115 13.47 6.92 1.87
CA ASP A 115 13.94 7.26 3.21
C ASP A 115 13.02 8.30 3.85
N SER A 116 12.57 8.05 5.07
CA SER A 116 11.60 8.90 5.77
C SER A 116 12.18 10.23 6.22
N GLU A 117 13.49 10.35 6.45
CA GLU A 117 14.11 11.64 6.78
C GLU A 117 14.30 12.48 5.53
N ALA A 118 14.82 11.88 4.45
CA ALA A 118 14.92 12.56 3.16
C ALA A 118 13.55 13.02 2.63
N GLY A 119 12.51 12.22 2.86
CA GLY A 119 11.13 12.53 2.46
C GLY A 119 10.54 13.79 3.10
N LYS A 120 11.12 14.30 4.19
CA LYS A 120 10.68 15.54 4.85
C LYS A 120 11.21 16.80 4.17
N ALA A 121 12.22 16.67 3.31
CA ALA A 121 12.79 17.81 2.60
C ALA A 121 11.72 18.49 1.74
N ALA A 122 11.77 19.82 1.65
CA ALA A 122 10.75 20.62 0.96
C ALA A 122 10.71 20.35 -0.56
N ASP A 123 11.80 19.82 -1.13
CA ASP A 123 11.96 19.45 -2.53
C ASP A 123 11.77 17.95 -2.80
N SER A 124 11.41 17.16 -1.78
CA SER A 124 11.09 15.75 -1.95
C SER A 124 9.85 15.58 -2.83
N ALA A 125 9.84 14.52 -3.65
CA ALA A 125 8.62 14.08 -4.31
C ALA A 125 7.51 13.82 -3.27
N LEU A 126 6.27 14.20 -3.61
CA LEU A 126 5.12 14.05 -2.73
C LEU A 126 4.37 12.75 -3.04
N VAL A 127 4.12 11.94 -2.01
CA VAL A 127 3.30 10.72 -2.13
C VAL A 127 1.81 11.08 -2.23
N HIS A 128 1.42 12.14 -1.53
CA HIS A 128 0.09 12.75 -1.51
C HIS A 128 0.23 14.23 -1.85
N GLU A 129 0.04 14.58 -3.12
CA GLU A 129 0.21 15.94 -3.63
C GLU A 129 -0.70 16.94 -2.90
N GLU A 130 -1.90 16.50 -2.52
CA GLU A 130 -2.90 17.29 -1.82
C GLU A 130 -2.48 17.70 -0.39
N TRP A 131 -1.43 17.08 0.17
CA TRP A 131 -0.92 17.41 1.50
C TRP A 131 0.13 18.51 1.51
N GLY A 132 0.78 18.78 0.37
CA GLY A 132 1.89 19.73 0.24
C GLY A 132 3.20 19.34 0.92
N ASP A 133 3.22 18.24 1.68
CA ASP A 133 4.40 17.65 2.33
C ASP A 133 4.17 16.13 2.55
N ASN A 134 5.20 15.41 3.00
CA ASN A 134 5.11 13.97 3.33
C ASN A 134 4.88 13.69 4.84
N LEU A 135 4.44 14.69 5.61
CA LEU A 135 4.17 14.56 7.05
C LEU A 135 2.69 14.22 7.27
N CYS A 136 2.38 12.93 7.46
CA CYS A 136 1.02 12.48 7.73
C CYS A 136 0.49 12.92 9.11
N LEU A 137 1.40 13.18 10.06
CA LEU A 137 1.10 13.61 11.41
C LEU A 137 2.34 14.24 12.04
N VAL A 138 2.15 15.35 12.75
CA VAL A 138 3.17 15.93 13.64
C VAL A 138 2.59 15.99 15.04
N THR A 139 3.23 15.30 15.98
CA THR A 139 2.91 15.38 17.41
C THR A 139 4.13 15.87 18.17
N ASN A 140 3.89 16.62 19.24
CA ASN A 140 4.93 17.05 20.17
C ASN A 140 4.50 16.64 21.59
N PHE A 141 5.43 16.06 22.34
CA PHE A 141 5.26 15.76 23.74
C PHE A 141 6.48 16.29 24.48
N ASP A 142 6.27 17.30 25.32
CA ASP A 142 7.30 17.89 26.17
C ASP A 142 7.04 17.53 27.63
N SER A 143 8.00 16.85 28.25
CA SER A 143 7.99 16.51 29.67
C SER A 143 8.91 17.40 30.51
N GLY A 144 9.42 18.50 29.96
CA GLY A 144 10.32 19.43 30.62
C GLY A 144 11.77 18.94 30.67
N ILE A 145 12.18 18.08 29.73
CA ILE A 145 13.53 17.49 29.72
C ILE A 145 14.63 18.56 29.59
N ASP A 146 14.37 19.65 28.87
CA ASP A 146 15.35 20.71 28.64
C ASP A 146 15.79 21.39 29.94
N GLU A 147 14.87 21.61 30.88
CA GLU A 147 15.19 22.21 32.18
C GLU A 147 16.05 21.27 33.04
N VAL A 148 15.71 19.98 33.05
CA VAL A 148 16.48 18.95 33.76
C VAL A 148 17.89 18.81 33.14
N ALA A 149 17.97 18.85 31.81
CA ALA A 149 19.23 18.73 31.08
C ALA A 149 20.20 19.89 31.38
N LYS A 150 19.73 21.07 31.77
CA LYS A 150 20.62 22.20 32.13
C LYS A 150 21.48 21.90 33.36
N THR A 151 20.93 21.22 34.36
CA THR A 151 21.59 20.96 35.66
C THR A 151 22.11 19.53 35.81
N ALA A 152 21.74 18.62 34.90
CA ALA A 152 22.14 17.22 34.98
C ALA A 152 23.68 17.05 34.96
N PRO A 153 24.24 16.26 35.89
CA PRO A 153 25.69 16.01 35.96
C PRO A 153 26.23 15.20 34.76
N VAL A 154 25.38 14.41 34.11
CA VAL A 154 25.71 13.62 32.91
C VAL A 154 24.56 13.70 31.92
N LYS A 155 24.90 13.87 30.64
CA LYS A 155 23.95 13.91 29.52
C LYS A 155 24.43 12.95 28.44
N VAL A 156 23.53 12.15 27.91
CA VAL A 156 23.84 11.18 26.84
C VAL A 156 22.84 11.38 25.72
N VAL A 157 23.37 11.66 24.53
CA VAL A 157 22.58 11.75 23.29
C VAL A 157 22.94 10.54 22.42
N ARG A 158 21.93 9.88 21.87
CA ARG A 158 22.07 8.73 20.98
C ARG A 158 21.05 8.84 19.86
N GLU A 159 21.47 8.45 18.67
CA GLU A 159 20.61 8.27 17.51
C GLU A 159 20.43 6.77 17.27
N TYR A 160 19.21 6.34 17.03
CA TYR A 160 18.87 4.94 16.78
C TYR A 160 18.11 4.84 15.46
N ARG A 161 18.46 3.82 14.66
CA ARG A 161 17.73 3.45 13.45
C ARG A 161 17.37 1.99 13.51
N THR A 162 16.11 1.66 13.28
CA THR A 162 15.62 0.29 13.19
C THR A 162 15.25 -0.03 11.75
N ALA A 163 15.55 -1.25 11.30
CA ALA A 163 15.15 -1.70 9.97
C ALA A 163 13.67 -2.09 9.95
N ARG A 164 13.04 -2.00 8.77
CA ARG A 164 11.70 -2.55 8.53
C ARG A 164 11.70 -4.04 8.91
N GLN A 165 10.70 -4.43 9.71
CA GLN A 165 10.45 -5.83 10.05
C GLN A 165 9.16 -6.28 9.35
N CYS A 166 9.04 -7.59 9.10
CA CYS A 166 7.80 -8.18 8.65
C CYS A 166 7.41 -9.32 9.56
N MET A 167 6.10 -9.51 9.76
CA MET A 167 5.60 -10.75 10.35
C MET A 167 5.76 -11.84 9.29
N HIS A 168 6.31 -12.99 9.68
CA HIS A 168 6.54 -14.13 8.79
C HIS A 168 5.76 -15.36 9.28
N PRO A 169 4.41 -15.31 9.31
CA PRO A 169 3.61 -16.47 9.64
C PRO A 169 3.83 -17.56 8.59
N MET A 170 3.76 -18.83 9.01
CA MET A 170 3.85 -19.98 8.10
C MET A 170 2.63 -20.11 7.19
N GLU A 171 1.48 -19.55 7.59
CA GLU A 171 0.28 -19.40 6.76
C GLU A 171 0.25 -17.97 6.18
N GLY A 172 0.12 -17.87 4.85
CA GLY A 172 -0.07 -16.58 4.17
C GLY A 172 -1.44 -15.96 4.47
N LYS A 173 -1.63 -14.71 4.05
CA LYS A 173 -2.96 -14.10 4.04
C LYS A 173 -3.84 -14.82 3.02
N GLY A 174 -5.03 -15.23 3.43
CA GLY A 174 -6.10 -15.77 2.57
C GLY A 174 -7.17 -14.74 2.25
#